data_AF-A0A2V8QK76-F1
#
_entry.id   AF-A0A2V8QK76-F1
#
_cell.length_a   1.000
_cell.length_b   1.000
_cell.length_c   1.000
_cell.angle_alpha   90.00
_cell.angle_beta   90.00
_cell.angle_gamma   90.00
#
_symmetry.space_group_name_H-M   'P 1'
#
loop_
_entity.id
_entity.type
_entity.pdbx_description
1 polymer ?
#
loop_
_entity_poly.entity_id
_entity_poly.type
_entity_poly.pdbx_seq_one_letter_code
_entity_poly.pdbx_strand_id
1 'polypeptide(L)'
;MQISLVNILIAFAGGLLSFLSPCVLPLVPGYISLMSGVSIDHLKAEGASGSRRAVIANSLAFNAGLSVIFLALGGTAGLVGATIINNVWVRVIGGLVIIVFGLHLIGLLKIKYLYKDTRQFSNEKPRGMLGSLTLGIAFAAGWTPCIGPILGGIIGLAATSGGWKSGLLLSAFYSAGLSVPFLVTGLGINQFLSFYSKFRRHLHKVEVVSGIILILIGVLVMSNRVTLLASSRLAALIPNLESLLHLRGAENPPPAPANQTYNPAPDVQFTKLDGSPFRLNDLRGRVELLNFWATWCVPCRNEIPSLSAMQKDLDARGLSIIGVSYDDTADLVREFQKDIPQSYQIVLGGREVGPELPASPLPTTYIIDRQGRIRDKMIGERTRAAFESVIKPLLDEGQATAQK
;
A
#
# COMPACT_ATOMS: atom_id res chain seq x y z
N MET A 1 -19.81 7.14 -1.98
CA MET A 1 -18.66 7.12 -2.91
C MET A 1 -17.99 8.48 -2.88
N GLN A 2 -17.03 8.70 -1.98
CA GLN A 2 -16.12 9.84 -2.06
C GLN A 2 -14.72 9.28 -2.31
N ILE A 3 -14.42 8.98 -3.58
CA ILE A 3 -13.04 8.75 -4.00
C ILE A 3 -12.48 10.15 -4.24
N SER A 4 -11.62 10.62 -3.33
CA SER A 4 -11.02 11.95 -3.45
C SER A 4 -10.20 12.05 -4.74
N LEU A 5 -10.32 13.17 -5.46
CA LEU A 5 -9.49 13.53 -6.61
C LEU A 5 -7.99 13.34 -6.31
N VAL A 6 -7.63 13.56 -5.04
CA VAL A 6 -6.31 13.34 -4.44
C VAL A 6 -5.81 11.90 -4.64
N ASN A 7 -6.64 10.88 -4.42
CA ASN A 7 -6.23 9.47 -4.57
C ASN A 7 -5.96 9.10 -6.04
N ILE A 8 -6.72 9.69 -6.97
CA ILE A 8 -6.52 9.51 -8.41
C ILE A 8 -5.20 10.17 -8.83
N LEU A 9 -4.94 11.39 -8.33
CA LEU A 9 -3.69 12.11 -8.56
C LEU A 9 -2.47 11.36 -8.02
N ILE A 10 -2.56 10.79 -6.83
CA ILE A 10 -1.50 9.97 -6.22
C ILE A 10 -1.24 8.71 -7.07
N ALA A 11 -2.29 8.00 -7.51
CA ALA A 11 -2.14 6.82 -8.35
C ALA A 11 -1.48 7.16 -9.71
N PHE A 12 -1.90 8.28 -10.31
CA PHE A 12 -1.32 8.77 -11.56
C PHE A 12 0.17 9.18 -11.40
N ALA A 13 0.49 9.92 -10.35
CA ALA A 13 1.85 10.33 -10.02
C ALA A 13 2.75 9.13 -9.68
N GLY A 14 2.22 8.12 -8.99
CA GLY A 14 2.93 6.88 -8.68
C GLY A 14 3.33 6.10 -9.93
N GLY A 15 2.46 6.08 -10.96
CA GLY A 15 2.79 5.50 -12.26
C GLY A 15 3.91 6.26 -12.97
N LEU A 16 3.87 7.59 -12.92
CA LEU A 16 4.88 8.45 -13.53
C LEU A 16 6.25 8.33 -12.85
N LEU A 17 6.27 8.31 -11.51
CA LEU A 17 7.47 8.12 -10.70
C LEU A 17 8.06 6.71 -10.88
N SER A 18 7.21 5.71 -11.07
CA SER A 18 7.65 4.34 -11.32
C SER A 18 8.47 4.25 -12.61
N PHE A 19 8.14 5.01 -13.65
CA PHE A 19 8.95 5.06 -14.88
C PHE A 19 10.37 5.60 -14.64
N LEU A 20 10.54 6.51 -13.67
CA LEU A 20 11.83 7.04 -13.24
C LEU A 20 12.57 6.15 -12.23
N SER A 21 11.93 5.08 -11.76
CA SER A 21 12.49 4.24 -10.69
C SER A 21 13.72 3.46 -11.18
N PRO A 22 14.78 3.34 -10.36
CA PRO A 22 16.02 2.65 -10.74
C PRO A 22 15.84 1.19 -11.16
N CYS A 23 14.73 0.53 -10.82
CA CYS A 23 14.42 -0.84 -11.25
C CYS A 23 14.04 -0.94 -12.75
N VAL A 24 13.69 0.18 -13.38
CA VAL A 24 13.17 0.25 -14.76
C VAL A 24 14.25 0.48 -15.78
N LEU A 25 15.16 1.37 -15.43
CA LEU A 25 16.21 1.86 -16.30
C LEU A 25 17.05 0.76 -16.97
N PRO A 26 17.38 -0.36 -16.30
CA PRO A 26 18.18 -1.45 -16.89
C PRO A 26 17.51 -2.17 -18.05
N LEU A 27 16.18 -2.16 -18.11
CA LEU A 27 15.40 -2.87 -19.13
C LEU A 27 15.19 -2.04 -20.41
N VAL A 28 15.37 -0.71 -20.33
CA VAL A 28 15.17 0.21 -21.45
C VAL A 28 16.00 -0.17 -22.69
N PRO A 29 17.27 -0.61 -22.60
CA PRO A 29 18.05 -1.00 -23.77
C PRO A 29 17.50 -2.22 -24.50
N GLY A 30 17.09 -3.26 -23.76
CA GLY A 30 16.46 -4.46 -24.33
C GLY A 30 15.12 -4.13 -24.99
N TYR A 31 14.33 -3.28 -24.34
CA TYR A 31 13.07 -2.78 -24.89
C TYR A 31 13.26 -2.00 -26.19
N ILE A 32 14.22 -1.08 -26.25
CA ILE A 32 14.55 -0.32 -27.46
C ILE A 32 15.03 -1.25 -28.57
N SER A 33 15.85 -2.26 -28.28
CA SER A 33 16.34 -3.21 -29.30
C SER A 33 15.22 -4.03 -29.93
N LEU A 34 14.22 -4.46 -29.14
CA LEU A 34 13.07 -5.20 -29.63
C LEU A 34 12.06 -4.29 -30.37
N MET A 35 11.81 -3.10 -29.84
CA MET A 35 10.83 -2.17 -30.39
C MET A 35 11.34 -1.43 -31.65
N SER A 36 12.65 -1.20 -31.74
CA SER A 36 13.28 -0.71 -32.97
C SER A 36 13.16 -1.73 -34.11
N GLY A 37 13.32 -3.04 -33.84
CA GLY A 37 13.08 -4.08 -34.83
C GLY A 37 11.66 -4.05 -35.39
N VAL A 38 10.65 -4.02 -34.51
CA VAL A 38 9.23 -4.01 -34.90
C VAL A 38 8.82 -2.68 -35.57
N SER A 39 9.33 -1.53 -35.10
CA SER A 39 9.03 -0.23 -35.71
C SER A 39 9.65 -0.08 -37.10
N ILE A 40 10.85 -0.62 -37.33
CA ILE A 40 11.54 -0.55 -38.62
C ILE A 40 10.87 -1.48 -39.64
N ASP A 41 10.40 -2.66 -39.23
CA ASP A 41 9.64 -3.57 -40.10
C ASP A 41 8.28 -2.97 -40.50
N HIS A 42 7.58 -2.29 -39.58
CA HIS A 42 6.32 -1.61 -39.89
C HIS A 42 6.50 -0.34 -40.73
N LEU A 43 7.61 0.39 -40.58
CA LEU A 43 7.98 1.51 -41.47
C LEU A 43 8.30 1.06 -42.90
N LYS A 44 8.78 -0.17 -43.08
CA LYS A 44 8.99 -0.78 -44.41
C LYS A 44 7.71 -1.31 -45.04
N ALA A 45 6.74 -1.77 -44.25
CA ALA A 45 5.52 -2.41 -44.74
C ALA A 45 4.38 -1.43 -45.06
N GLU A 46 4.23 -0.34 -44.30
CA GLU A 46 3.18 0.67 -44.51
C GLU A 46 3.75 2.07 -44.26
N GLY A 47 3.57 3.01 -45.20
CA GLY A 47 4.18 4.36 -45.17
C GLY A 47 3.86 5.21 -43.92
N ALA A 48 4.31 6.48 -43.91
CA ALA A 48 4.34 7.36 -42.74
C ALA A 48 3.04 7.48 -41.91
N SER A 49 1.85 7.29 -42.52
CA SER A 49 0.55 7.27 -41.83
C SER A 49 0.21 5.94 -41.14
N GLY A 50 0.67 4.80 -41.68
CA GLY A 50 0.54 3.48 -41.07
C GLY A 50 1.41 3.31 -39.82
N SER A 51 2.60 3.92 -39.83
CA SER A 51 3.52 3.95 -38.69
C SER A 51 2.88 4.51 -37.41
N ARG A 52 2.15 5.63 -37.50
CA ARG A 52 1.50 6.24 -36.33
C ARG A 52 0.37 5.36 -35.78
N ARG A 53 -0.38 4.69 -36.65
CA ARG A 53 -1.49 3.80 -36.27
C ARG A 53 -0.98 2.50 -35.66
N ALA A 54 0.12 1.95 -36.18
CA ALA A 54 0.80 0.78 -35.64
C ALA A 54 1.42 1.05 -34.25
N VAL A 55 2.03 2.22 -34.05
CA VAL A 55 2.57 2.64 -32.73
C VAL A 55 1.45 2.76 -31.68
N ILE A 56 0.31 3.35 -32.07
CA ILE A 56 -0.87 3.45 -31.18
C ILE A 56 -1.45 2.06 -30.88
N ALA A 57 -1.61 1.21 -31.89
CA ALA A 57 -2.13 -0.15 -31.73
C ALA A 57 -1.25 -1.03 -30.83
N ASN A 58 0.07 -0.98 -31.02
CA ASN A 58 1.02 -1.71 -30.18
C ASN A 58 1.09 -1.16 -28.74
N SER A 59 0.96 0.16 -28.57
CA SER A 59 0.87 0.77 -27.22
C SER A 59 -0.40 0.36 -26.49
N LEU A 60 -1.54 0.29 -27.19
CA LEU A 60 -2.80 -0.21 -26.65
C LEU A 60 -2.72 -1.70 -26.29
N ALA A 61 -2.11 -2.51 -27.14
CA ALA A 61 -1.91 -3.94 -26.87
C ALA A 61 -0.98 -4.17 -25.66
N PHE A 62 0.06 -3.36 -25.50
CA PHE A 62 0.94 -3.37 -24.32
C PHE A 62 0.18 -2.98 -23.04
N ASN A 63 -0.58 -1.88 -23.09
CA ASN A 63 -1.38 -1.42 -21.96
C ASN A 63 -2.47 -2.44 -21.56
N ALA A 64 -3.07 -3.12 -22.54
CA ALA A 64 -4.02 -4.19 -22.28
C ALA A 64 -3.37 -5.35 -21.52
N GLY A 65 -2.17 -5.80 -21.91
CA GLY A 65 -1.45 -6.86 -21.20
C GLY A 65 -1.09 -6.49 -19.75
N LEU A 66 -0.64 -5.24 -19.55
CA LEU A 66 -0.32 -4.70 -18.23
C LEU A 66 -1.58 -4.59 -17.34
N SER A 67 -2.68 -4.10 -17.92
CA SER A 67 -3.96 -3.95 -17.24
C SER A 67 -4.53 -5.30 -16.82
N VAL A 68 -4.46 -6.34 -17.66
CA VAL A 68 -4.98 -7.68 -17.32
C VAL A 68 -4.32 -8.24 -16.05
N ILE A 69 -2.99 -8.10 -15.92
CA ILE A 69 -2.27 -8.58 -14.74
C ILE A 69 -2.58 -7.74 -13.51
N PHE A 70 -2.60 -6.41 -13.64
CA PHE A 70 -2.92 -5.55 -12.49
C PHE A 70 -4.36 -5.69 -12.02
N LEU A 71 -5.31 -5.92 -12.92
CA LEU A 71 -6.70 -6.21 -12.57
C LEU A 71 -6.81 -7.60 -11.90
N ALA A 72 -6.08 -8.60 -12.41
CA ALA A 72 -6.02 -9.93 -11.78
C ALA A 72 -5.40 -9.87 -10.37
N LEU A 73 -4.30 -9.14 -10.20
CA LEU A 73 -3.63 -8.93 -8.92
C LEU A 73 -4.49 -8.09 -7.95
N GLY A 74 -5.07 -6.99 -8.41
CA GLY A 74 -5.93 -6.12 -7.60
C GLY A 74 -7.22 -6.81 -7.15
N GLY A 75 -7.82 -7.62 -8.02
CA GLY A 75 -8.99 -8.43 -7.70
C GLY A 75 -8.68 -9.56 -6.71
N THR A 76 -7.58 -10.29 -6.91
CA THR A 76 -7.16 -11.38 -6.01
C THR A 76 -6.65 -10.86 -4.67
N ALA A 77 -5.99 -9.71 -4.63
CA ALA A 77 -5.50 -9.09 -3.39
C ALA A 77 -6.65 -8.71 -2.44
N GLY A 78 -7.83 -8.35 -2.94
CA GLY A 78 -8.99 -8.06 -2.09
C GLY A 78 -9.58 -9.29 -1.38
N LEU A 79 -9.48 -10.47 -2.00
CA LEU A 79 -10.00 -11.73 -1.47
C LEU A 79 -8.97 -12.50 -0.64
N VAL A 80 -7.69 -12.47 -1.05
CA VAL A 80 -6.62 -13.30 -0.50
C VAL A 80 -5.62 -12.49 0.34
N GLY A 81 -5.62 -11.16 0.24
CA GLY A 81 -4.62 -10.30 0.88
C GLY A 81 -4.62 -10.38 2.41
N ALA A 82 -5.79 -10.45 3.05
CA ALA A 82 -5.88 -10.46 4.51
C ALA A 82 -5.24 -11.71 5.16
N THR A 83 -5.28 -12.86 4.49
CA THR A 83 -4.73 -14.13 5.00
C THR A 83 -3.27 -14.36 4.57
N ILE A 84 -2.83 -13.77 3.44
CA ILE A 84 -1.46 -13.95 2.92
C ILE A 84 -0.43 -13.00 3.53
N ILE A 85 -0.81 -11.80 3.96
CA ILE A 85 0.14 -10.77 4.44
C ILE A 85 0.92 -11.21 5.70
N ASN A 86 0.36 -12.11 6.52
CA ASN A 86 1.04 -12.62 7.72
C ASN A 86 2.04 -13.75 7.45
N ASN A 87 2.12 -14.29 6.23
CA ASN A 87 3.03 -15.40 5.93
C ASN A 87 4.44 -14.93 5.58
N VAL A 88 5.38 -15.15 6.51
CA VAL A 88 6.82 -14.89 6.36
C VAL A 88 7.39 -15.46 5.05
N TRP A 89 6.90 -16.63 4.62
CA TRP A 89 7.35 -17.33 3.41
C TRP A 89 7.19 -16.50 2.13
N VAL A 90 6.08 -15.78 1.96
CA VAL A 90 5.83 -14.98 0.75
C VAL A 90 6.83 -13.83 0.64
N ARG A 91 7.17 -13.20 1.77
CA ARG A 91 8.17 -12.13 1.83
C ARG A 91 9.59 -12.65 1.53
N VAL A 92 9.94 -13.82 2.07
CA VAL A 92 11.26 -14.43 1.86
C VAL A 92 11.44 -14.89 0.41
N ILE A 93 10.43 -15.58 -0.16
CA ILE A 93 10.47 -16.05 -1.56
C ILE A 93 10.55 -14.86 -2.53
N GLY A 94 9.74 -13.82 -2.30
CA GLY A 94 9.80 -12.59 -3.09
C GLY A 94 11.17 -11.90 -3.03
N GLY A 95 11.72 -11.75 -1.83
CA GLY A 95 13.06 -11.18 -1.63
C GLY A 95 14.17 -11.98 -2.30
N LEU A 96 14.12 -13.32 -2.21
CA LEU A 96 15.08 -14.21 -2.87
C LEU A 96 15.05 -14.04 -4.39
N VAL A 97 13.86 -14.00 -4.99
CA VAL A 97 13.70 -13.81 -6.44
C VAL A 97 14.29 -12.46 -6.89
N ILE A 98 14.06 -11.38 -6.13
CA ILE A 98 14.64 -10.06 -6.39
C ILE A 98 16.17 -10.12 -6.38
N ILE A 99 16.75 -10.76 -5.37
CA ILE A 99 18.21 -10.88 -5.22
C ILE A 99 18.80 -11.64 -6.40
N VAL A 100 18.19 -12.77 -6.79
CA VAL A 100 18.63 -13.56 -7.95
C VAL A 100 18.57 -12.73 -9.24
N PHE A 101 17.50 -11.94 -9.42
CA PHE A 101 17.36 -11.06 -10.59
C PHE A 101 18.36 -9.89 -10.58
N GLY A 102 18.65 -9.31 -9.42
CA GLY A 102 19.66 -8.28 -9.25
C GLY A 102 21.08 -8.81 -9.53
N LEU A 103 21.39 -10.01 -9.07
CA LEU A 103 22.67 -10.68 -9.36
C LEU A 103 22.83 -10.97 -10.86
N HIS A 104 21.72 -11.29 -11.55
CA HIS A 104 21.71 -11.49 -13.00
C HIS A 104 22.00 -10.17 -13.75
N LEU A 105 21.41 -9.04 -13.32
CA LEU A 105 21.64 -7.72 -13.93
C LEU A 105 23.07 -7.21 -13.76
N ILE A 106 23.75 -7.52 -12.65
CA ILE A 106 25.17 -7.14 -12.45
C ILE A 106 26.10 -7.92 -13.40
N GLY A 107 25.62 -8.99 -14.03
CA GLY A 107 26.39 -9.76 -15.00
C GLY A 107 27.48 -10.65 -14.38
N LEU A 108 27.47 -10.83 -13.05
CA LEU A 108 28.40 -11.75 -12.35
C LEU A 108 28.06 -13.23 -12.62
N LEU A 109 26.79 -13.54 -12.89
CA LEU A 109 26.34 -14.84 -13.42
C LEU A 109 26.06 -14.72 -14.91
N LYS A 110 27.12 -14.62 -15.73
CA LYS A 110 27.01 -14.90 -17.17
C LYS A 110 26.70 -16.38 -17.37
N ILE A 111 25.42 -16.76 -17.22
CA ILE A 111 24.94 -18.07 -17.65
C ILE A 111 25.07 -18.08 -19.18
N LYS A 112 26.17 -18.66 -19.67
CA LYS A 112 26.47 -18.90 -21.10
C LYS A 112 25.31 -19.60 -21.85
N TYR A 113 24.38 -20.22 -21.12
CA TYR A 113 23.21 -20.88 -21.66
C TYR A 113 22.10 -19.91 -22.11
N LEU A 114 21.98 -18.73 -21.49
CA LEU A 114 20.96 -17.72 -21.82
C LEU A 114 21.48 -16.63 -22.76
N TYR A 115 22.80 -16.45 -22.81
CA TYR A 115 23.52 -15.66 -23.83
C TYR A 115 23.90 -16.49 -25.05
N LYS A 116 23.38 -17.72 -25.17
CA LYS A 116 23.47 -18.48 -26.41
C LYS A 116 22.56 -17.77 -27.39
N ASP A 117 23.17 -16.83 -28.10
CA ASP A 117 22.67 -16.14 -29.27
C ASP A 117 22.39 -17.23 -30.31
N THR A 118 21.25 -17.89 -30.15
CA THR A 118 20.63 -18.65 -31.20
C THR A 118 20.11 -17.61 -32.18
N ARG A 119 21.05 -17.05 -32.94
CA ARG A 119 20.89 -16.30 -34.19
C ARG A 119 20.30 -17.21 -35.30
N GLN A 120 19.48 -18.17 -34.89
CA GLN A 120 18.62 -19.07 -35.66
C GLN A 120 17.15 -18.83 -35.29
N PHE A 121 16.77 -17.65 -34.80
CA PHE A 121 15.39 -17.22 -34.99
C PHE A 121 15.22 -16.89 -36.47
N SER A 122 14.88 -17.94 -37.20
CA SER A 122 14.52 -17.97 -38.60
C SER A 122 13.76 -16.72 -39.02
N ASN A 123 14.15 -16.25 -40.20
CA ASN A 123 13.29 -15.70 -41.23
C ASN A 123 11.79 -16.02 -41.00
N GLU A 124 10.96 -14.98 -41.22
CA GLU A 124 9.53 -15.08 -41.50
C GLU A 124 8.59 -15.35 -40.30
N LYS A 125 8.33 -14.31 -39.49
CA LYS A 125 6.96 -13.80 -39.30
C LYS A 125 6.96 -12.53 -38.44
N PRO A 126 6.10 -11.55 -38.77
CA PRO A 126 6.04 -10.31 -38.02
C PRO A 126 5.53 -10.64 -36.62
N ARG A 127 6.34 -10.36 -35.59
CA ARG A 127 5.85 -10.31 -34.22
C ARG A 127 5.01 -9.03 -34.06
N GLY A 128 3.86 -8.99 -34.73
CA GLY A 128 2.79 -8.03 -34.48
C GLY A 128 2.17 -8.25 -33.09
N MET A 129 1.25 -7.35 -32.69
CA MET A 129 0.41 -7.26 -31.47
C MET A 129 0.60 -8.30 -30.33
N LEU A 130 0.66 -9.60 -30.64
CA LEU A 130 1.04 -10.67 -29.69
C LEU A 130 2.42 -10.45 -29.03
N GLY A 131 3.39 -9.92 -29.76
CA GLY A 131 4.73 -9.60 -29.24
C GLY A 131 4.68 -8.49 -28.17
N SER A 132 3.91 -7.43 -28.42
CA SER A 132 3.70 -6.35 -27.45
C SER A 132 2.88 -6.79 -26.23
N LEU A 133 1.90 -7.69 -26.41
CA LEU A 133 1.08 -8.21 -25.32
C LEU A 133 1.90 -9.09 -24.37
N THR A 134 2.66 -10.05 -24.90
CA THR A 134 3.51 -10.95 -24.11
C THR A 134 4.63 -10.20 -23.39
N LEU A 135 5.17 -9.15 -24.02
CA LEU A 135 6.16 -8.28 -23.40
C LEU A 135 5.57 -7.51 -22.21
N GLY A 136 4.35 -6.96 -22.35
CA GLY A 136 3.65 -6.30 -21.23
C GLY A 136 3.41 -7.24 -20.05
N ILE A 137 3.10 -8.51 -20.34
CA ILE A 137 2.91 -9.55 -19.33
C ILE A 137 4.21 -9.86 -18.58
N ALA A 138 5.29 -10.09 -19.31
CA ALA A 138 6.61 -10.38 -18.73
C ALA A 138 7.11 -9.21 -17.86
N PHE A 139 6.85 -7.98 -18.29
CA PHE A 139 7.26 -6.78 -17.60
C PHE A 139 6.49 -6.58 -16.28
N ALA A 140 5.16 -6.73 -16.31
CA ALA A 140 4.34 -6.68 -15.10
C ALA A 140 4.76 -7.76 -14.09
N ALA A 141 5.00 -8.99 -14.55
CA ALA A 141 5.47 -10.07 -13.69
C ALA A 141 6.83 -9.75 -13.04
N GLY A 142 7.80 -9.28 -13.82
CA GLY A 142 9.15 -8.95 -13.33
C GLY A 142 9.18 -7.75 -12.37
N TRP A 143 8.19 -6.86 -12.44
CA TRP A 143 8.14 -5.64 -11.63
C TRP A 143 7.28 -5.72 -10.38
N THR A 144 6.42 -6.75 -10.28
CA THR A 144 5.64 -7.07 -9.08
C THR A 144 6.43 -6.95 -7.76
N PRO A 145 7.68 -7.44 -7.64
CA PRO A 145 8.37 -7.38 -6.36
C PRO A 145 8.84 -5.98 -5.93
N CYS A 146 9.14 -5.08 -6.88
CA CYS A 146 9.62 -3.72 -6.57
C CYS A 146 8.46 -2.73 -6.41
N ILE A 147 7.38 -2.93 -7.16
CA ILE A 147 6.17 -2.09 -7.12
C ILE A 147 5.17 -2.62 -6.09
N GLY A 148 5.31 -3.88 -5.67
CA GLY A 148 4.45 -4.56 -4.71
C GLY A 148 4.18 -3.75 -3.44
N PRO A 149 5.16 -3.11 -2.78
CA PRO A 149 4.90 -2.28 -1.61
C PRO A 149 4.02 -1.06 -1.91
N ILE A 150 4.24 -0.41 -3.06
CA ILE A 150 3.49 0.79 -3.49
C ILE A 150 2.05 0.40 -3.85
N LEU A 151 1.89 -0.65 -4.68
CA LEU A 151 0.60 -1.19 -5.05
C LEU A 151 -0.16 -1.74 -3.83
N GLY A 152 0.52 -2.41 -2.91
CA GLY A 152 -0.04 -2.90 -1.66
C GLY A 152 -0.57 -1.77 -0.77
N GLY A 153 0.15 -0.65 -0.68
CA GLY A 153 -0.32 0.54 0.02
C GLY A 153 -1.58 1.14 -0.61
N ILE A 154 -1.61 1.25 -1.95
CA ILE A 154 -2.77 1.74 -2.70
C ILE A 154 -3.98 0.81 -2.54
N ILE A 155 -3.78 -0.50 -2.62
CA ILE A 155 -4.83 -1.51 -2.43
C ILE A 155 -5.32 -1.50 -0.97
N GLY A 156 -4.42 -1.33 0.00
CA GLY A 156 -4.77 -1.17 1.41
C GLY A 156 -5.64 0.08 1.66
N LEU A 157 -5.30 1.20 1.04
CA LEU A 157 -6.12 2.42 1.04
C LEU A 157 -7.46 2.21 0.33
N ALA A 158 -7.50 1.43 -0.75
CA ALA A 158 -8.74 1.10 -1.45
C ALA A 158 -9.66 0.19 -0.62
N ALA A 159 -9.09 -0.68 0.23
CA ALA A 159 -9.85 -1.54 1.14
C ALA A 159 -10.63 -0.72 2.18
N THR A 160 -10.09 0.42 2.63
CA THR A 160 -10.77 1.30 3.60
C THR A 160 -11.80 2.24 2.97
N SER A 161 -11.75 2.47 1.65
CA SER A 161 -12.56 3.47 0.94
C SER A 161 -13.72 2.92 0.10
N GLY A 162 -14.09 1.65 0.28
CA GLY A 162 -15.38 1.11 -0.23
C GLY A 162 -15.30 -0.05 -1.23
N GLY A 163 -14.34 -0.98 -1.06
CA GLY A 163 -14.39 -2.32 -1.66
C GLY A 163 -13.71 -2.48 -3.03
N TRP A 164 -13.88 -3.68 -3.61
CA TRP A 164 -13.19 -4.16 -4.83
C TRP A 164 -13.28 -3.21 -6.04
N LYS A 165 -14.34 -2.42 -6.16
CA LYS A 165 -14.54 -1.44 -7.24
C LYS A 165 -13.53 -0.29 -7.18
N SER A 166 -13.16 0.16 -5.98
CA SER A 166 -12.17 1.23 -5.78
C SER A 166 -10.78 0.74 -6.19
N GLY A 167 -10.40 -0.48 -5.81
CA GLY A 167 -9.11 -1.08 -6.21
C GLY A 167 -8.98 -1.23 -7.73
N LEU A 168 -10.07 -1.60 -8.40
CA LEU A 168 -10.14 -1.69 -9.86
C LEU A 168 -9.93 -0.33 -10.53
N LEU A 169 -10.60 0.72 -10.01
CA LEU A 169 -10.52 2.07 -10.54
C LEU A 169 -9.11 2.67 -10.37
N LEU A 170 -8.51 2.52 -9.18
CA LEU A 170 -7.15 3.04 -8.93
C LEU A 170 -6.10 2.31 -9.79
N SER A 171 -6.25 1.01 -10.01
CA SER A 171 -5.36 0.23 -10.89
C SER A 171 -5.45 0.68 -12.35
N ALA A 172 -6.65 1.08 -12.81
CA ALA A 172 -6.86 1.64 -14.14
C ALA A 172 -6.16 3.01 -14.29
N PHE A 173 -6.30 3.91 -13.31
CA PHE A 173 -5.61 5.21 -13.33
C PHE A 173 -4.08 5.09 -13.22
N TYR A 174 -3.59 4.14 -12.44
CA TYR A 174 -2.16 3.83 -12.37
C TYR A 174 -1.60 3.36 -13.73
N SER A 175 -2.32 2.45 -14.41
CA SER A 175 -1.96 1.97 -15.76
C SER A 175 -2.04 3.09 -16.82
N ALA A 176 -3.01 3.99 -16.68
CA ALA A 176 -3.11 5.19 -17.52
C ALA A 176 -1.90 6.12 -17.32
N GLY A 177 -1.45 6.31 -16.08
CA GLY A 177 -0.25 7.10 -15.75
C GLY A 177 1.03 6.57 -16.39
N LEU A 178 1.23 5.25 -16.38
CA LEU A 178 2.36 4.59 -17.07
C LEU A 178 2.26 4.69 -18.61
N SER A 179 1.04 4.68 -19.16
CA SER A 179 0.84 4.74 -20.61
C SER A 179 1.23 6.08 -21.22
N VAL A 180 1.15 7.17 -20.47
CA VAL A 180 1.44 8.53 -20.95
C VAL A 180 2.92 8.70 -21.37
N PRO A 181 3.93 8.39 -20.53
CA PRO A 181 5.34 8.42 -20.95
C PRO A 181 5.65 7.54 -22.15
N PHE A 182 5.04 6.35 -22.23
CA PHE A 182 5.24 5.43 -23.35
C PHE A 182 4.69 6.01 -24.65
N LEU A 183 3.50 6.59 -24.62
CA LEU A 183 2.88 7.22 -25.79
C LEU A 183 3.71 8.43 -26.27
N VAL A 184 4.20 9.26 -25.34
CA VAL A 184 5.07 10.40 -25.62
C VAL A 184 6.41 9.95 -26.22
N THR A 185 7.01 8.90 -25.66
CA THR A 185 8.27 8.34 -26.17
C THR A 185 8.11 7.73 -27.57
N GLY A 186 6.97 7.08 -27.84
CA GLY A 186 6.64 6.55 -29.17
C GLY A 186 6.47 7.64 -30.23
N LEU A 187 5.86 8.78 -29.86
CA LEU A 187 5.72 9.93 -30.76
C LEU A 187 7.06 10.65 -31.02
N GLY A 188 7.98 10.61 -30.06
CA GLY A 188 9.30 11.28 -30.11
C GLY A 188 10.48 10.35 -30.40
N ILE A 189 10.27 9.18 -31.01
CA ILE A 189 11.27 8.10 -31.09
C ILE A 189 12.62 8.55 -31.68
N ASN A 190 12.62 9.33 -32.78
CA ASN A 190 13.85 9.77 -33.45
C ASN A 190 14.70 10.70 -32.58
N GLN A 191 14.07 11.60 -31.83
CA GLN A 191 14.77 12.54 -30.96
C GLN A 191 15.22 11.89 -29.66
N PHE A 192 14.38 11.00 -29.13
CA PHE A 192 14.70 10.22 -27.93
C PHE A 192 15.88 9.27 -28.17
N LEU A 193 15.91 8.54 -29.29
CA LEU A 193 17.01 7.64 -29.63
C LEU A 193 18.34 8.37 -29.82
N SER A 194 18.33 9.58 -30.38
CA SER A 194 19.50 10.45 -30.52
C SER A 194 20.06 10.86 -29.14
N PHE A 195 19.20 11.35 -28.23
CA PHE A 195 19.58 11.71 -26.87
C PHE A 195 20.10 10.49 -26.08
N TYR A 196 19.41 9.36 -26.20
CA TYR A 196 19.75 8.12 -25.52
C TYR A 196 21.05 7.49 -26.04
N SER A 197 21.36 7.65 -27.34
CA SER A 197 22.62 7.18 -27.92
C SER A 197 23.86 7.86 -27.31
N LYS A 198 23.76 9.14 -26.93
CA LYS A 198 24.80 9.87 -26.19
C LYS A 198 24.90 9.40 -24.74
N PHE A 199 23.77 9.09 -24.12
CA PHE A 199 23.70 8.59 -22.75
C PHE A 199 24.16 7.13 -22.61
N ARG A 200 24.23 6.39 -23.74
CA ARG A 200 24.60 4.96 -23.79
C ARG A 200 25.95 4.64 -23.15
N ARG A 201 26.91 5.58 -23.13
CA ARG A 201 28.21 5.40 -22.42
C ARG A 201 28.08 5.36 -20.90
N HIS A 202 27.03 5.95 -20.33
CA HIS A 202 26.77 5.94 -18.89
C HIS A 202 25.87 4.80 -18.46
N LEU A 203 25.16 4.15 -19.41
CA LEU A 203 24.23 3.07 -19.09
C LEU A 203 24.87 1.90 -18.35
N HIS A 204 26.09 1.50 -18.71
CA HIS A 204 26.75 0.41 -18.00
C HIS A 204 26.99 0.74 -16.51
N LYS A 205 27.35 1.99 -16.20
CA LYS A 205 27.49 2.43 -14.80
C LYS A 205 26.14 2.45 -14.09
N VAL A 206 25.09 2.90 -14.77
CA VAL A 206 23.73 2.97 -14.21
C VAL A 206 23.14 1.57 -13.99
N GLU A 207 23.38 0.63 -14.90
CA GLU A 207 22.97 -0.78 -14.79
C GLU A 207 23.61 -1.44 -13.56
N VAL A 208 24.93 -1.29 -13.38
CA VAL A 208 25.63 -1.82 -12.19
C VAL A 208 25.14 -1.16 -10.90
N VAL A 209 24.99 0.16 -10.87
CA VAL A 209 24.50 0.90 -9.69
C VAL A 209 23.07 0.48 -9.34
N SER A 210 22.19 0.36 -10.34
CA SER A 210 20.81 -0.08 -10.14
C SER A 210 20.71 -1.53 -9.67
N GLY A 211 21.54 -2.43 -10.19
CA GLY A 211 21.62 -3.82 -9.73
C GLY A 211 22.06 -3.94 -8.28
N ILE A 212 23.06 -3.14 -7.85
CA ILE A 212 23.52 -3.07 -6.46
C ILE A 212 22.39 -2.54 -5.55
N ILE A 213 21.69 -1.49 -5.97
CA ILE A 213 20.52 -0.94 -5.25
C ILE A 213 19.42 -2.01 -5.13
N LEU A 214 19.16 -2.77 -6.19
CA LEU A 214 18.11 -3.80 -6.22
C LEU A 214 18.43 -4.98 -5.27
N ILE A 215 19.70 -5.38 -5.18
CA ILE A 215 20.16 -6.37 -4.18
C ILE A 215 20.01 -5.82 -2.77
N LEU A 216 20.43 -4.57 -2.53
CA LEU A 216 20.28 -3.91 -1.23
C LEU A 216 18.81 -3.89 -0.80
N ILE A 217 17.90 -3.50 -1.70
CA ILE A 217 16.46 -3.50 -1.45
C ILE A 217 15.94 -4.92 -1.19
N GLY A 218 16.35 -5.92 -1.99
CA GLY A 218 15.96 -7.32 -1.80
C GLY A 218 16.35 -7.87 -0.43
N VAL A 219 17.57 -7.57 0.04
CA VAL A 219 18.06 -7.92 1.38
C VAL A 219 17.27 -7.19 2.48
N LEU A 220 16.92 -5.92 2.24
CA LEU A 220 16.11 -5.11 3.15
C LEU A 220 14.69 -5.67 3.31
N VAL A 221 14.06 -6.10 2.21
CA VAL A 221 12.74 -6.74 2.18
C VAL A 221 12.79 -8.05 2.95
N MET A 222 13.82 -8.87 2.74
CA MET A 222 14.01 -10.13 3.45
C MET A 222 14.14 -9.92 4.97
N SER A 223 14.78 -8.82 5.38
CA SER A 223 14.99 -8.47 6.79
C SER A 223 13.75 -7.88 7.50
N ASN A 224 12.60 -7.76 6.81
CA ASN A 224 11.38 -7.09 7.31
C ASN A 224 11.64 -5.65 7.82
N ARG A 225 12.75 -5.02 7.40
CA ARG A 225 13.14 -3.65 7.79
C ARG A 225 12.52 -2.61 6.86
N VAL A 226 12.02 -2.99 5.67
CA VAL A 226 11.39 -2.07 4.70
C VAL A 226 10.08 -1.50 5.23
N THR A 227 9.25 -2.31 5.88
CA THR A 227 8.04 -1.85 6.59
C THR A 227 8.40 -0.90 7.75
N LEU A 228 9.50 -1.16 8.45
CA LEU A 228 10.03 -0.27 9.48
C LEU A 228 10.66 1.01 8.90
N LEU A 229 11.25 0.98 7.71
CA LEU A 229 11.87 2.14 7.06
C LEU A 229 10.85 3.04 6.37
N ALA A 230 9.81 2.45 5.80
CA ALA A 230 8.63 3.14 5.30
C ALA A 230 7.89 3.88 6.44
N SER A 231 7.88 3.30 7.65
CA SER A 231 7.25 3.94 8.81
C SER A 231 8.16 4.88 9.61
N SER A 232 9.49 4.69 9.63
CA SER A 232 10.33 5.43 10.61
C SER A 232 11.45 6.30 10.07
N ARG A 233 11.90 6.23 8.80
CA ARG A 233 13.08 7.04 8.36
C ARG A 233 13.10 7.60 6.94
N LEU A 234 12.23 7.17 6.02
CA LEU A 234 12.14 7.78 4.68
C LEU A 234 11.41 9.14 4.70
N ALA A 235 10.43 9.31 5.58
CA ALA A 235 9.76 10.61 5.80
C ALA A 235 10.74 11.71 6.29
N ALA A 236 11.78 11.32 7.03
CA ALA A 236 12.78 12.26 7.53
C ALA A 236 13.86 12.64 6.50
N LEU A 237 14.02 11.87 5.42
CA LEU A 237 15.06 12.09 4.40
C LEU A 237 14.57 12.92 3.20
N ILE A 238 13.25 13.14 3.07
CA ILE A 238 12.62 13.92 1.99
C ILE A 238 11.91 15.20 2.52
N PRO A 239 12.44 15.96 3.50
CA PRO A 239 11.71 17.11 4.05
C PRO A 239 11.57 18.30 3.07
N ASN A 240 12.19 18.25 1.88
CA ASN A 240 12.19 19.36 0.92
C ASN A 240 11.50 19.09 -0.42
N LEU A 241 10.98 17.89 -0.66
CA LEU A 241 10.22 17.60 -1.89
C LEU A 241 8.70 17.61 -1.64
N GLU A 242 8.26 17.30 -0.42
CA GLU A 242 6.85 17.38 0.00
C GLU A 242 6.36 18.82 0.24
N SER A 243 7.25 19.77 0.53
CA SER A 243 6.88 21.18 0.72
C SER A 243 6.54 21.90 -0.59
N LEU A 244 7.02 21.40 -1.74
CA LEU A 244 6.72 21.93 -3.07
C LEU A 244 5.50 21.27 -3.73
N LEU A 245 5.08 20.09 -3.25
CA LEU A 245 3.87 19.41 -3.68
C LEU A 245 2.95 19.24 -2.48
N HIS A 246 1.96 20.12 -2.34
CA HIS A 246 0.87 20.06 -1.36
C HIS A 246 0.23 18.67 -1.22
N LEU A 247 0.86 17.77 -0.47
CA LEU A 247 0.33 16.50 -0.01
C LEU A 247 -0.11 16.70 1.44
N ARG A 248 -1.28 17.34 1.60
CA ARG A 248 -2.03 17.32 2.86
C ARG A 248 -2.63 15.92 3.03
N GLY A 249 -1.77 14.98 3.44
CA GLY A 249 -2.10 13.56 3.68
C GLY A 249 -2.27 13.20 5.16
N ALA A 250 -2.31 14.19 6.05
CA ALA A 250 -2.60 14.01 7.46
C ALA A 250 -3.42 15.21 7.97
N GLU A 251 -4.57 15.46 7.34
CA GLU A 251 -5.51 16.43 7.87
C GLU A 251 -6.62 15.69 8.61
N ASN A 252 -6.80 16.05 9.87
CA ASN A 252 -7.87 15.57 10.74
C ASN A 252 -9.20 15.55 9.98
N PRO A 253 -10.02 14.48 10.10
CA PRO A 253 -11.38 14.53 9.57
C PRO A 253 -12.10 15.76 10.17
N PRO A 254 -12.87 16.51 9.37
CA PRO A 254 -13.67 17.61 9.89
C PRO A 254 -14.56 17.08 11.02
N PRO A 255 -14.81 17.87 12.09
CA PRO A 255 -15.69 17.46 13.17
C PRO A 255 -17.04 17.04 12.59
N ALA A 256 -17.52 15.86 13.01
CA ALA A 256 -18.72 15.25 12.46
C ALA A 256 -19.92 16.22 12.54
N PRO A 257 -20.77 16.31 11.49
CA PRO A 257 -21.92 17.19 11.49
C PRO A 257 -22.93 16.78 12.58
N ALA A 258 -23.48 17.76 13.29
CA ALA A 258 -24.29 17.62 14.51
C ALA A 258 -25.63 16.85 14.37
N ASN A 259 -25.98 16.36 13.17
CA ASN A 259 -27.24 15.65 12.87
C ASN A 259 -27.00 14.20 12.40
N GLN A 260 -26.03 13.49 12.97
CA GLN A 260 -25.89 12.04 12.75
C GLN A 260 -26.70 11.27 13.79
N THR A 261 -27.63 10.42 13.32
CA THR A 261 -28.29 9.43 14.17
C THR A 261 -27.26 8.37 14.55
N TYR A 262 -26.71 8.49 15.75
CA TYR A 262 -25.70 7.55 16.24
C TYR A 262 -26.35 6.23 16.67
N ASN A 263 -25.83 5.12 16.16
CA ASN A 263 -26.30 3.80 16.55
C ASN A 263 -25.83 3.49 17.98
N PRO A 264 -26.67 2.86 18.82
CA PRO A 264 -26.24 2.35 20.11
C PRO A 264 -25.16 1.28 19.90
N ALA A 265 -24.18 1.24 20.80
CA ALA A 265 -23.20 0.17 20.86
C ALA A 265 -23.93 -1.15 21.19
N PRO A 266 -23.61 -2.26 20.49
CA PRO A 266 -24.24 -3.54 20.75
C PRO A 266 -23.87 -4.08 22.14
N ASP A 267 -24.76 -4.87 22.74
CA ASP A 267 -24.50 -5.51 24.04
C ASP A 267 -23.59 -6.73 23.86
N VAL A 268 -22.30 -6.45 23.73
CA VAL A 268 -21.26 -7.47 23.61
C VAL A 268 -20.63 -7.79 24.95
N GLN A 269 -20.30 -9.07 25.12
CA GLN A 269 -19.54 -9.58 26.24
C GLN A 269 -18.14 -9.98 25.78
N PHE A 270 -17.14 -9.48 26.50
CA PHE A 270 -15.73 -9.82 26.35
C PHE A 270 -15.27 -10.66 27.55
N THR A 271 -14.05 -11.17 27.48
CA THR A 271 -13.42 -11.90 28.58
C THR A 271 -12.21 -11.11 29.08
N LYS A 272 -12.12 -10.82 30.36
CA LYS A 272 -10.92 -10.19 30.94
C LYS A 272 -9.74 -11.16 30.95
N LEU A 273 -8.55 -10.63 31.20
CA LEU A 273 -7.34 -11.45 31.34
C LEU A 273 -7.39 -12.45 32.50
N ASP A 274 -8.26 -12.27 33.49
CA ASP A 274 -8.48 -13.22 34.61
C ASP A 274 -9.54 -14.29 34.31
N GLY A 275 -10.15 -14.25 33.11
CA GLY A 275 -11.23 -15.15 32.71
C GLY A 275 -12.63 -14.70 33.12
N SER A 276 -12.79 -13.60 33.85
CA SER A 276 -14.11 -13.06 34.21
C SER A 276 -14.79 -12.36 33.01
N PRO A 277 -16.13 -12.43 32.92
CA PRO A 277 -16.86 -11.73 31.86
C PRO A 277 -16.78 -10.21 32.04
N PHE A 278 -16.78 -9.49 30.93
CA PHE A 278 -16.81 -8.03 30.89
C PHE A 278 -17.85 -7.57 29.88
N ARG A 279 -18.88 -6.83 30.31
CA ARG A 279 -19.89 -6.30 29.39
C ARG A 279 -19.59 -4.84 29.08
N LEU A 280 -19.72 -4.46 27.82
CA LEU A 280 -19.50 -3.08 27.40
C LEU A 280 -20.51 -2.12 28.07
N ASN A 281 -21.75 -2.57 28.29
CA ASN A 281 -22.80 -1.78 28.94
C ASN A 281 -22.53 -1.42 30.41
N ASP A 282 -21.61 -2.12 31.08
CA ASP A 282 -21.27 -1.84 32.49
C ASP A 282 -20.53 -0.49 32.65
N LEU A 283 -20.01 0.07 31.56
CA LEU A 283 -19.24 1.32 31.55
C LEU A 283 -20.04 2.58 31.18
N ARG A 284 -21.37 2.44 30.98
CA ARG A 284 -22.26 3.57 30.69
C ARG A 284 -22.09 4.70 31.70
N GLY A 285 -22.08 5.93 31.20
CA GLY A 285 -21.79 7.13 31.99
C GLY A 285 -20.36 7.66 31.83
N ARG A 286 -19.45 6.88 31.23
CA ARG A 286 -18.11 7.33 30.80
C ARG A 286 -18.04 7.44 29.28
N VAL A 287 -17.13 8.28 28.77
CA VAL A 287 -16.78 8.24 27.35
C VAL A 287 -15.82 7.08 27.17
N GLU A 288 -16.14 6.17 26.27
CA GLU A 288 -15.36 4.94 26.09
C GLU A 288 -14.60 4.99 24.77
N LEU A 289 -13.34 4.55 24.81
CA LEU A 289 -12.53 4.32 23.62
C LEU A 289 -12.19 2.85 23.55
N LEU A 290 -12.82 2.16 22.61
CA LEU A 290 -12.68 0.72 22.39
C LEU A 290 -11.69 0.49 21.25
N ASN A 291 -10.44 0.18 21.58
CA ASN A 291 -9.34 -0.04 20.63
C ASN A 291 -9.12 -1.54 20.41
N PHE A 292 -9.35 -2.01 19.19
CA PHE A 292 -9.04 -3.38 18.78
C PHE A 292 -7.60 -3.46 18.31
N TRP A 293 -6.83 -4.37 18.90
CA TRP A 293 -5.40 -4.51 18.68
C TRP A 293 -4.96 -5.98 18.75
N ALA A 294 -3.70 -6.23 18.39
CA ALA A 294 -3.06 -7.53 18.59
C ALA A 294 -1.56 -7.37 18.85
N THR A 295 -0.93 -8.33 19.51
CA THR A 295 0.50 -8.29 19.88
C THR A 295 1.43 -8.23 18.66
N TRP A 296 1.03 -8.85 17.55
CA TRP A 296 1.75 -8.86 16.28
C TRP A 296 1.50 -7.60 15.43
N CYS A 297 0.54 -6.75 15.80
CA CYS A 297 0.18 -5.55 15.05
C CYS A 297 1.13 -4.38 15.39
N VAL A 298 2.10 -4.13 14.53
CA VAL A 298 3.10 -3.05 14.72
C VAL A 298 2.46 -1.66 14.87
N PRO A 299 1.50 -1.23 14.01
CA PRO A 299 0.87 0.07 14.18
C PRO A 299 0.13 0.19 15.53
N CYS A 300 -0.53 -0.89 15.98
CA CYS A 300 -1.18 -0.93 17.27
C CYS A 300 -0.17 -0.71 18.43
N ARG A 301 0.99 -1.37 18.35
CA ARG A 301 2.06 -1.23 19.35
C ARG A 301 2.57 0.20 19.49
N ASN A 302 2.58 0.96 18.39
CA ASN A 302 3.00 2.36 18.41
C ASN A 302 1.98 3.28 19.10
N GLU A 303 0.69 2.94 19.05
CA GLU A 303 -0.39 3.72 19.70
C GLU A 303 -0.47 3.50 21.21
N ILE A 304 -0.12 2.30 21.69
CA ILE A 304 -0.28 1.89 23.09
C ILE A 304 0.29 2.90 24.11
N PRO A 305 1.52 3.44 23.95
CA PRO A 305 2.05 4.42 24.90
C PRO A 305 1.22 5.71 24.95
N SER A 306 0.73 6.17 23.79
CA SER A 306 -0.10 7.37 23.67
C SER A 306 -1.48 7.16 24.32
N LEU A 307 -2.09 5.99 24.10
CA LEU A 307 -3.35 5.61 24.73
C LEU A 307 -3.19 5.48 26.25
N SER A 308 -2.10 4.87 26.73
CA SER A 308 -1.80 4.73 28.16
C SER A 308 -1.63 6.10 28.85
N ALA A 309 -0.89 7.01 28.22
CA ALA A 309 -0.79 8.39 28.71
C ALA A 309 -2.16 9.10 28.74
N MET A 310 -2.96 8.94 27.68
CA MET A 310 -4.29 9.54 27.59
C MET A 310 -5.27 8.99 28.63
N GLN A 311 -5.23 7.68 28.93
CA GLN A 311 -6.00 7.11 30.04
C GLN A 311 -5.66 7.84 31.33
N LYS A 312 -4.37 7.97 31.67
CA LYS A 312 -3.95 8.63 32.92
C LYS A 312 -4.40 10.09 32.98
N ASP A 313 -4.29 10.82 31.88
CA ASP A 313 -4.58 12.26 31.84
C ASP A 313 -6.09 12.57 31.85
N LEU A 314 -6.92 11.70 31.27
CA LEU A 314 -8.35 11.95 31.06
C LEU A 314 -9.27 11.03 31.87
N ASP A 315 -8.75 10.07 32.64
CA ASP A 315 -9.55 9.20 33.52
C ASP A 315 -10.41 10.02 34.48
N ALA A 316 -9.82 11.06 35.10
CA ALA A 316 -10.53 11.97 36.01
C ALA A 316 -11.65 12.78 35.33
N ARG A 317 -11.59 12.97 34.00
CA ARG A 317 -12.64 13.62 33.22
C ARG A 317 -13.74 12.65 32.76
N GLY A 318 -13.57 11.36 33.04
CA GLY A 318 -14.51 10.30 32.71
C GLY A 318 -14.23 9.60 31.38
N LEU A 319 -12.96 9.53 30.94
CA LEU A 319 -12.54 8.66 29.83
C LEU A 319 -12.24 7.24 30.33
N SER A 320 -12.71 6.23 29.60
CA SER A 320 -12.38 4.82 29.81
C SER A 320 -11.85 4.22 28.52
N ILE A 321 -10.57 3.90 28.46
CA ILE A 321 -9.95 3.20 27.33
C ILE A 321 -10.02 1.69 27.61
N ILE A 322 -10.46 0.93 26.59
CA ILE A 322 -10.55 -0.52 26.62
C ILE A 322 -9.79 -1.06 25.41
N GLY A 323 -8.73 -1.81 25.67
CA GLY A 323 -7.99 -2.55 24.64
C GLY A 323 -8.59 -3.92 24.43
N VAL A 324 -9.20 -4.17 23.29
CA VAL A 324 -9.71 -5.48 22.89
C VAL A 324 -8.66 -6.20 22.08
N SER A 325 -8.06 -7.25 22.66
CA SER A 325 -7.24 -8.18 21.91
C SER A 325 -8.10 -8.91 20.89
N TYR A 326 -7.71 -8.83 19.62
CA TYR A 326 -8.44 -9.43 18.53
C TYR A 326 -8.32 -10.95 18.58
N ASP A 327 -7.11 -11.48 18.74
CA ASP A 327 -6.85 -12.91 18.66
C ASP A 327 -5.74 -13.48 19.55
N ASP A 328 -5.17 -12.67 20.44
CA ASP A 328 -4.14 -13.15 21.35
C ASP A 328 -4.74 -13.89 22.56
N THR A 329 -3.98 -14.85 23.08
CA THR A 329 -4.32 -15.53 24.35
C THR A 329 -3.96 -14.65 25.56
N ALA A 330 -4.62 -14.90 26.70
CA ALA A 330 -4.34 -14.19 27.94
C ALA A 330 -2.85 -14.20 28.32
N ASP A 331 -2.18 -15.34 28.17
CA ASP A 331 -0.77 -15.49 28.54
C ASP A 331 0.16 -14.71 27.60
N LEU A 332 -0.14 -14.69 26.30
CA LEU A 332 0.63 -13.91 25.33
C LEU A 332 0.51 -12.41 25.61
N VAL A 333 -0.70 -11.94 25.95
CA VAL A 333 -0.94 -10.54 26.32
C VAL A 333 -0.20 -10.19 27.62
N ARG A 334 -0.24 -11.06 28.64
CA ARG A 334 0.50 -10.84 29.89
C ARG A 334 2.01 -10.78 29.69
N GLU A 335 2.55 -11.61 28.80
CA GLU A 335 3.98 -11.55 28.45
C GLU A 335 4.30 -10.23 27.74
N PHE A 336 3.47 -9.84 26.77
CA PHE A 336 3.62 -8.58 26.05
C PHE A 336 3.55 -7.34 26.96
N GLN A 337 2.71 -7.36 27.99
CA GLN A 337 2.60 -6.28 28.97
C GLN A 337 3.90 -6.03 29.75
N LYS A 338 4.82 -7.00 29.81
CA LYS A 338 6.15 -6.81 30.42
C LYS A 338 7.03 -5.88 29.57
N ASP A 339 6.90 -5.95 28.25
CA ASP A 339 7.66 -5.12 27.31
C ASP A 339 7.02 -3.75 27.11
N ILE A 340 5.69 -3.71 26.96
CA ILE A 340 4.92 -2.49 26.72
C ILE A 340 3.78 -2.40 27.73
N PRO A 341 3.98 -1.70 28.86
CA PRO A 341 2.97 -1.61 29.92
C PRO A 341 1.76 -0.80 29.46
N GLN A 342 0.58 -1.37 29.62
CA GLN A 342 -0.71 -0.77 29.29
C GLN A 342 -1.42 -0.37 30.57
N SER A 343 -1.76 0.92 30.71
CA SER A 343 -2.41 1.45 31.93
C SER A 343 -3.93 1.54 31.82
N TYR A 344 -4.53 0.79 30.91
CA TYR A 344 -5.97 0.77 30.66
C TYR A 344 -6.49 -0.68 30.64
N GLN A 345 -7.81 -0.86 30.72
CA GLN A 345 -8.43 -2.18 30.81
C GLN A 345 -8.18 -2.96 29.52
N ILE A 346 -7.74 -4.22 29.64
CA ILE A 346 -7.59 -5.13 28.50
C ILE A 346 -8.59 -6.26 28.60
N VAL A 347 -9.20 -6.58 27.47
CA VAL A 347 -10.12 -7.69 27.31
C VAL A 347 -9.77 -8.49 26.06
N LEU A 348 -10.19 -9.74 26.05
CA LEU A 348 -10.05 -10.70 24.96
C LEU A 348 -11.43 -10.91 24.32
N GLY A 349 -11.43 -11.47 23.12
CA GLY A 349 -12.67 -11.83 22.42
C GLY A 349 -13.00 -10.95 21.22
N GLY A 350 -12.03 -10.20 20.68
CA GLY A 350 -12.28 -9.24 19.61
C GLY A 350 -12.71 -9.89 18.28
N ARG A 351 -12.30 -11.14 18.03
CA ARG A 351 -12.69 -11.91 16.84
C ARG A 351 -14.13 -12.42 16.94
N GLU A 352 -14.54 -12.85 18.13
CA GLU A 352 -15.84 -13.44 18.44
C GLU A 352 -16.96 -12.40 18.34
N VAL A 353 -16.71 -11.16 18.78
CA VAL A 353 -17.66 -10.05 18.64
C VAL A 353 -17.68 -9.41 17.24
N GLY A 354 -16.85 -9.90 16.32
CA GLY A 354 -16.68 -9.37 14.97
C GLY A 354 -17.97 -9.17 14.15
N PRO A 355 -19.01 -10.03 14.27
CA PRO A 355 -20.28 -9.82 13.57
C PRO A 355 -21.03 -8.56 14.00
N GLU A 356 -20.91 -8.17 15.27
CA GLU A 356 -21.59 -7.01 15.85
C GLU A 356 -20.70 -5.75 15.81
N LEU A 357 -19.39 -5.94 16.04
CA LEU A 357 -18.36 -4.91 16.03
C LEU A 357 -17.23 -5.29 15.07
N PRO A 358 -17.38 -4.98 13.76
CA PRO A 358 -16.39 -5.36 12.75
C PRO A 358 -15.08 -4.57 12.91
N ALA A 359 -14.09 -5.22 13.51
CA ALA A 359 -12.82 -4.61 13.90
C ALA A 359 -11.63 -4.88 12.96
N SER A 360 -11.88 -5.43 11.76
CA SER A 360 -10.85 -5.62 10.73
C SER A 360 -10.92 -4.51 9.68
N PRO A 361 -9.80 -3.86 9.30
CA PRO A 361 -8.40 -4.15 9.69
C PRO A 361 -7.98 -3.52 11.04
N LEU A 362 -6.90 -4.04 11.65
CA LEU A 362 -6.34 -3.52 12.91
C LEU A 362 -5.27 -2.43 12.67
N PRO A 363 -5.11 -1.44 13.57
CA PRO A 363 -6.00 -1.14 14.68
C PRO A 363 -7.32 -0.52 14.19
N THR A 364 -8.42 -0.89 14.85
CA THR A 364 -9.71 -0.23 14.69
C THR A 364 -10.15 0.29 16.05
N THR A 365 -10.51 1.57 16.13
CA THR A 365 -10.94 2.22 17.37
C THR A 365 -12.36 2.74 17.22
N TYR A 366 -13.22 2.39 18.18
CA TYR A 366 -14.56 2.93 18.30
C TYR A 366 -14.61 3.93 19.46
N ILE A 367 -15.21 5.10 19.22
CA ILE A 367 -15.44 6.11 20.24
C ILE A 367 -16.92 6.09 20.59
N ILE A 368 -17.22 5.85 21.86
CA ILE A 368 -18.57 5.67 22.38
C ILE A 368 -18.83 6.78 23.41
N ASP A 369 -19.98 7.45 23.30
CA ASP A 369 -20.38 8.48 24.25
C ASP A 369 -20.90 7.89 25.57
N ARG A 370 -21.18 8.76 26.55
CA ARG A 370 -21.69 8.37 27.87
C ARG A 370 -23.04 7.64 27.82
N GLN A 371 -23.81 7.82 26.75
CA GLN A 371 -25.09 7.16 26.53
C GLN A 371 -24.93 5.78 25.86
N GLY A 372 -23.69 5.36 25.57
CA GLY A 372 -23.41 4.09 24.91
C GLY A 372 -23.67 4.13 23.41
N ARG A 373 -23.56 5.29 22.75
CA ARG A 373 -23.72 5.42 21.29
C ARG A 373 -22.37 5.58 20.62
N ILE A 374 -22.18 4.92 19.47
CA ILE A 374 -20.95 5.00 18.69
C ILE A 374 -20.92 6.34 17.96
N ARG A 375 -20.02 7.24 18.38
CA ARG A 375 -19.85 8.58 17.81
C ARG A 375 -18.88 8.63 16.65
N ASP A 376 -17.87 7.77 16.68
CA ASP A 376 -16.89 7.67 15.61
C ASP A 376 -16.26 6.28 15.53
N LYS A 377 -15.78 5.93 14.34
CA LYS A 377 -15.01 4.72 14.06
C LYS A 377 -13.76 5.08 13.28
N MET A 378 -12.60 4.92 13.92
CA MET A 378 -11.30 5.18 13.33
C MET A 378 -10.63 3.87 12.93
N ILE A 379 -10.09 3.81 11.71
CA ILE A 379 -9.31 2.67 11.21
C ILE A 379 -7.88 3.14 10.95
N GLY A 380 -6.91 2.33 11.35
CA GLY A 380 -5.47 2.60 11.25
C GLY A 380 -4.91 3.42 12.41
N GLU A 381 -3.58 3.52 12.47
CA GLU A 381 -2.83 4.24 13.50
C GLU A 381 -3.17 5.74 13.52
N ARG A 382 -3.31 6.29 14.73
CA ARG A 382 -3.66 7.68 15.01
C ARG A 382 -2.72 8.27 16.05
N THR A 383 -2.55 9.58 15.96
CA THR A 383 -1.83 10.35 16.96
C THR A 383 -2.75 10.69 18.13
N ARG A 384 -2.15 10.97 19.29
CA ARG A 384 -2.87 11.44 20.48
C ARG A 384 -3.78 12.64 20.18
N ALA A 385 -3.31 13.60 19.38
CA ALA A 385 -4.08 14.78 19.01
C ALA A 385 -5.38 14.43 18.25
N ALA A 386 -5.32 13.43 17.36
CA ALA A 386 -6.48 12.97 16.59
C ALA A 386 -7.54 12.29 17.48
N PHE A 387 -7.12 11.53 18.48
CA PHE A 387 -8.05 10.98 19.48
C PHE A 387 -8.66 12.09 20.33
N GLU A 388 -7.83 12.99 20.86
CA GLU A 388 -8.30 14.08 21.73
C GLU A 388 -9.28 15.03 21.04
N SER A 389 -9.15 15.27 19.73
CA SER A 389 -10.07 16.14 18.99
C SER A 389 -11.52 15.64 18.96
N VAL A 390 -11.72 14.32 19.08
CA VAL A 390 -13.05 13.71 19.13
C VAL A 390 -13.49 13.46 20.57
N ILE A 391 -12.58 13.03 21.43
CA ILE A 391 -12.89 12.68 22.83
C ILE A 391 -13.20 13.92 23.69
N LYS A 392 -12.42 15.00 23.57
CA LYS A 392 -12.59 16.19 24.43
C LYS A 392 -14.00 16.79 24.34
N PRO A 393 -14.57 17.01 23.13
CA PRO A 393 -15.96 17.46 23.01
C PRO A 393 -16.97 16.53 23.71
N LEU A 394 -16.80 15.21 23.61
CA LEU A 394 -17.69 14.24 24.25
C LEU A 394 -17.60 14.24 25.78
N LEU A 395 -16.41 14.49 26.32
CA LEU A 395 -16.20 14.66 27.75
C LEU A 395 -16.90 15.93 28.26
N ASP A 396 -16.92 17.00 27.46
CA ASP A 396 -17.49 18.30 27.82
C ASP A 396 -19.03 18.32 27.66
N GLU A 397 -19.60 17.61 26.69
CA GLU A 397 -21.07 17.39 26.55
C GLU A 397 -21.69 16.83 27.86
N GLY A 398 -20.96 15.95 28.55
CA GLY A 398 -21.39 15.36 29.81
C GLY A 398 -21.37 16.31 31.00
N GLN A 399 -20.59 17.40 30.97
CA GLN A 399 -20.54 18.40 32.04
C GLN A 399 -21.60 19.48 31.87
N ALA A 400 -21.91 19.87 30.63
CA ALA A 400 -22.95 20.86 30.32
C ALA A 400 -24.36 20.42 30.75
N THR A 401 -24.63 19.10 30.70
CA THR A 401 -25.93 18.55 31.11
C THR A 401 -26.09 18.43 32.64
N ALA A 402 -24.99 18.50 33.41
CA ALA A 402 -25.02 18.40 34.88
C ALA A 402 -25.16 19.76 35.59
N GLN A 403 -25.12 20.87 34.84
CA GLN A 403 -25.21 22.25 35.35
C GLN A 403 -26.58 22.90 35.09
N LYS A 404 -27.56 22.13 34.64
CA LYS A 404 -28.95 22.55 34.41
C LYS A 404 -29.88 21.63 35.17
#